data_AF-A0A0J1CQR8-F1
#
_entry.id   AF-A0A0J1CQR8-F1
#
_cell.length_a   1.000
_cell.length_b   1.000
_cell.length_c   1.000
_cell.angle_alpha   90.00
_cell.angle_beta   90.00
_cell.angle_gamma   90.00
#
_symmetry.space_group_name_H-M   'P 1'
#
loop_
_entity.id
_entity.type
_entity.pdbx_description
1 polymer ?
#
loop_
_entity_poly.entity_id
_entity_poly.type
_entity_poly.pdbx_seq_one_letter_code
_entity_poly.pdbx_strand_id
1 'polypeptide(L)'
;MIDAKPIKFCGSSLDDLREFPLLARRDAGHQLDQVQRGREPDDWKPMNTVGQGVREIRIRDTSGAFRIVYLAKLADAVYVLHCFQKKTQRTSKADLDLATKRYRELKEVKR
;
A
#
# COMPACT_ATOMS: atom_id res chain seq x y z
N MET A 1 -23.22 5.12 10.89
CA MET A 1 -22.45 4.19 10.03
C MET A 1 -21.06 4.76 9.91
N ILE A 2 -19.99 3.99 10.17
CA ILE A 2 -18.65 4.48 9.88
C ILE A 2 -18.48 4.36 8.37
N ASP A 3 -18.58 5.48 7.66
CA ASP A 3 -18.34 5.50 6.22
C ASP A 3 -16.89 5.10 5.97
N ALA A 4 -16.71 4.09 5.12
CA ALA A 4 -15.39 3.58 4.77
C ALA A 4 -14.57 4.71 4.13
N LYS A 5 -13.34 4.93 4.61
CA LYS A 5 -12.46 5.94 4.02
C LYS A 5 -12.25 5.65 2.55
N PRO A 6 -12.31 6.64 1.65
CA PRO A 6 -11.97 6.42 0.25
C PRO A 6 -10.50 6.00 0.12
N ILE A 7 -10.19 5.19 -0.91
CA ILE A 7 -8.81 4.89 -1.29
C ILE A 7 -8.40 5.84 -2.42
N LYS A 8 -7.17 6.35 -2.34
CA LYS A 8 -6.54 7.10 -3.43
C LYS A 8 -5.23 6.43 -3.80
N PHE A 9 -5.09 6.08 -5.08
CA PHE A 9 -3.89 5.49 -5.64
C PHE A 9 -2.98 6.59 -6.17
N CYS A 10 -1.70 6.55 -5.79
CA CYS A 10 -0.69 7.49 -6.26
C CYS A 10 0.06 6.93 -7.47
N GLY A 11 0.22 7.75 -8.52
CA GLY A 11 0.94 7.35 -9.74
C GLY A 11 0.38 6.06 -10.34
N SER A 12 1.27 5.13 -10.71
CA SER A 12 0.91 3.83 -11.31
C SER A 12 0.37 2.79 -10.33
N SER A 13 0.25 3.09 -9.03
CA SER A 13 0.00 2.06 -8.01
C SER A 13 -1.31 1.26 -8.19
N LEU A 14 -2.31 1.83 -8.87
CA LEU A 14 -3.53 1.11 -9.22
C LEU A 14 -3.29 0.11 -10.36
N ASP A 15 -2.52 0.50 -11.36
CA ASP A 15 -2.20 -0.37 -12.49
C ASP A 15 -1.24 -1.48 -12.04
N ASP A 16 -0.24 -1.15 -11.24
CA ASP A 16 0.65 -2.12 -10.59
C ASP A 16 -0.15 -3.16 -9.77
N LEU A 17 -1.20 -2.73 -9.06
CA LEU A 17 -2.10 -3.63 -8.31
C LEU A 17 -2.95 -4.50 -9.24
N ARG A 18 -3.40 -3.96 -10.38
CA ARG A 18 -4.23 -4.69 -11.35
C ARG A 18 -3.47 -5.80 -12.05
N GLU A 19 -2.15 -5.66 -12.19
CA GLU A 19 -1.24 -6.67 -12.73
C GLU A 19 -0.98 -7.85 -11.79
N PHE A 20 -1.40 -7.76 -10.52
CA PHE A 20 -1.27 -8.90 -9.60
C PHE A 20 -2.10 -10.09 -10.11
N PRO A 21 -1.63 -11.33 -9.89
CA PRO A 21 -2.42 -12.53 -10.12
C PRO A 21 -3.76 -12.47 -9.37
N LEU A 22 -4.78 -13.12 -9.93
CA LEU A 22 -6.17 -12.97 -9.47
C LEU A 22 -6.35 -13.16 -7.95
N LEU A 23 -5.69 -14.18 -7.38
CA LEU A 23 -5.79 -14.48 -5.95
C LEU A 23 -5.12 -13.40 -5.09
N ALA A 24 -3.89 -13.02 -5.41
CA ALA A 24 -3.18 -11.91 -4.76
C ALA A 24 -3.94 -10.58 -4.87
N ARG A 25 -4.53 -10.29 -6.03
CA ARG A 25 -5.33 -9.07 -6.25
C ARG A 25 -6.62 -9.07 -5.43
N ARG A 26 -7.28 -10.23 -5.28
CA ARG A 26 -8.48 -10.38 -4.45
C ARG A 26 -8.15 -10.17 -2.97
N ASP A 27 -7.07 -10.79 -2.50
CA ASP A 27 -6.60 -10.62 -1.12
C ASP A 27 -6.20 -9.17 -0.86
N ALA A 28 -5.47 -8.54 -1.79
CA ALA A 28 -5.16 -7.11 -1.73
C ALA A 28 -6.40 -6.23 -1.57
N GLY A 29 -7.46 -6.48 -2.35
CA GLY A 29 -8.73 -5.76 -2.22
C GLY A 29 -9.37 -5.96 -0.85
N HIS A 30 -9.35 -7.19 -0.31
CA HIS A 30 -9.85 -7.48 1.02
C HIS A 30 -9.07 -6.74 2.11
N GLN A 31 -7.73 -6.82 2.09
CA GLN A 31 -6.88 -6.14 3.07
C GLN A 31 -7.03 -4.62 3.00
N LEU A 32 -7.22 -4.05 1.80
CA LEU A 32 -7.48 -2.63 1.64
C LEU A 32 -8.87 -2.22 2.18
N ASP A 33 -9.92 -3.02 1.97
CA ASP A 33 -11.25 -2.78 2.57
C ASP A 33 -11.20 -2.77 4.11
N GLN A 34 -10.40 -3.65 4.71
CA GLN A 34 -10.15 -3.64 6.16
C GLN A 34 -9.60 -2.27 6.60
N VAL A 35 -8.58 -1.77 5.91
CA VAL A 35 -7.98 -0.46 6.20
C VAL A 35 -8.97 0.68 6.01
N GLN A 36 -9.79 0.66 4.96
CA GLN A 36 -10.82 1.68 4.74
C GLN A 36 -11.81 1.79 5.91
N ARG A 37 -12.10 0.65 6.55
CA ARG A 37 -13.00 0.55 7.71
C ARG A 37 -12.29 0.78 9.04
N GLY A 38 -11.02 1.22 9.03
CA GLY A 38 -10.23 1.47 10.22
C GLY A 38 -9.73 0.21 10.94
N ARG A 39 -9.81 -0.96 10.29
CA ARG A 39 -9.24 -2.22 10.78
C ARG A 39 -7.81 -2.38 10.30
N GLU A 40 -7.06 -3.24 10.96
CA GLU A 40 -5.71 -3.58 10.51
C GLU A 40 -5.75 -4.72 9.48
N PRO A 41 -4.84 -4.73 8.49
CA PRO A 41 -4.62 -5.89 7.63
C PRO A 41 -4.17 -7.11 8.46
N ASP A 42 -4.31 -8.30 7.90
CA ASP A 42 -3.92 -9.54 8.56
C ASP A 42 -2.39 -9.67 8.72
N ASP A 43 -1.64 -9.28 7.69
CA ASP A 43 -0.17 -9.23 7.73
C ASP A 43 0.34 -7.87 7.23
N TRP A 44 0.91 -7.06 8.14
CA TRP A 44 1.49 -5.78 7.81
C TRP A 44 2.71 -5.42 8.69
N LYS A 45 3.49 -4.43 8.23
CA LYS A 45 4.59 -3.83 9.01
C LYS A 45 4.70 -2.31 8.81
N PRO A 46 5.17 -1.55 9.80
CA PRO A 46 5.52 -0.14 9.59
C PRO A 46 6.70 0.00 8.63
N MET A 47 6.66 1.00 7.75
CA MET A 47 7.70 1.35 6.78
C MET A 47 8.29 2.73 7.08
N ASN A 48 8.95 2.84 8.24
CA ASN A 48 9.52 4.11 8.71
C ASN A 48 10.60 4.67 7.78
N THR A 49 11.23 3.83 6.95
CA THR A 49 12.20 4.23 5.93
C THR A 49 11.57 5.06 4.81
N VAL A 50 10.27 4.88 4.53
CA VAL A 50 9.52 5.65 3.52
C VAL A 50 8.97 6.94 4.12
N GLY A 51 8.36 6.84 5.31
CA GLY A 51 7.79 7.99 5.98
C GLY A 51 7.00 7.62 7.22
N GLN A 52 6.76 8.63 8.08
CA GLN A 52 6.02 8.43 9.31
C GLN A 52 4.56 8.04 9.02
N GLY A 53 4.13 6.89 9.56
CA GLY A 53 2.77 6.39 9.37
C GLY A 53 2.53 5.63 8.08
N VAL A 54 3.57 5.44 7.27
CA VAL A 54 3.53 4.52 6.13
C VAL A 54 3.61 3.09 6.64
N ARG A 55 2.78 2.22 6.08
CA ARG A 55 2.68 0.79 6.40
C ARG A 55 2.78 -0.02 5.10
N GLU A 56 3.22 -1.26 5.22
CA GLU A 56 3.28 -2.24 4.13
C GLU A 56 2.35 -3.42 4.47
N ILE A 57 1.38 -3.71 3.60
CA ILE A 57 0.62 -4.96 3.61
C ILE A 57 1.44 -6.04 2.92
N ARG A 58 1.48 -7.24 3.51
CA ARG A 58 2.29 -8.36 3.04
C ARG A 58 1.41 -9.52 2.61
N ILE A 59 1.22 -9.65 1.31
CA ILE A 59 0.46 -10.76 0.71
C ILE A 59 1.44 -11.82 0.24
N ARG A 60 1.12 -13.09 0.46
CA ARG A 60 1.89 -14.24 -0.04
C ARG A 60 0.93 -15.34 -0.47
N ASP A 61 1.16 -15.86 -1.66
CA ASP A 61 0.49 -17.06 -2.15
C ASP A 61 1.46 -17.90 -2.98
N THR A 62 0.94 -18.93 -3.65
CA THR A 62 1.73 -19.79 -4.54
C THR A 62 2.33 -19.06 -5.75
N SER A 63 1.78 -17.90 -6.11
CA SER A 63 2.25 -17.07 -7.23
C SER A 63 3.35 -16.07 -6.81
N GLY A 64 3.58 -15.89 -5.51
CA GLY A 64 4.73 -15.16 -4.99
C GLY A 64 4.40 -14.30 -3.77
N ALA A 65 5.23 -13.27 -3.56
CA ALA A 65 5.06 -12.32 -2.47
C ALA A 65 4.74 -10.93 -3.04
N PHE A 66 3.66 -10.32 -2.59
CA PHE A 66 3.16 -9.03 -3.07
C PHE A 66 3.07 -8.05 -1.92
N ARG A 67 3.38 -6.79 -2.20
CA ARG A 67 3.44 -5.73 -1.20
C ARG A 67 2.64 -4.52 -1.64
N ILE A 68 1.94 -3.93 -0.68
CA ILE A 68 1.17 -2.70 -0.87
C ILE A 68 1.63 -1.72 0.20
N VAL A 69 2.26 -0.63 -0.23
CA VAL A 69 2.73 0.44 0.63
C VAL A 69 1.66 1.52 0.67
N TYR A 70 1.20 1.88 1.87
CA TYR A 70 0.11 2.83 2.06
C TYR A 70 0.31 3.74 3.28
N LEU A 71 -0.33 4.91 3.27
CA LEU A 71 -0.34 5.84 4.39
C LEU A 71 -1.68 5.77 5.14
N ALA A 72 -1.65 5.29 6.38
CA ALA A 72 -2.83 5.09 7.22
C ALA A 72 -3.24 6.31 8.05
N LYS A 73 -2.30 7.26 8.26
CA LYS A 73 -2.45 8.34 9.25
C LYS A 73 -3.33 9.52 8.81
N LEU A 74 -3.81 9.55 7.57
CA LEU A 74 -4.63 10.66 7.09
C LEU A 74 -6.12 10.39 7.35
N ALA A 75 -6.83 11.44 7.78
CA ALA A 75 -8.24 11.34 8.16
C ALA A 75 -9.15 11.20 6.92
N ASP A 76 -8.76 11.78 5.79
CA ASP A 76 -9.61 11.93 4.61
C ASP A 76 -9.63 10.72 3.67
N ALA A 77 -8.52 9.98 3.57
CA ALA A 77 -8.42 8.82 2.68
C ALA A 77 -7.27 7.88 3.09
N VAL A 78 -7.33 6.65 2.58
CA VAL A 78 -6.21 5.71 2.57
C VAL A 78 -5.42 5.94 1.29
N TYR A 79 -4.16 6.36 1.40
CA TYR A 79 -3.33 6.61 0.21
C TYR A 79 -2.45 5.41 -0.08
N VAL A 80 -2.65 4.76 -1.21
CA VAL A 80 -1.80 3.68 -1.71
C VAL A 80 -0.66 4.32 -2.50
N LEU A 81 0.55 4.20 -1.98
CA LEU A 81 1.75 4.81 -2.55
C LEU A 81 2.35 3.93 -3.65
N HIS A 82 2.42 2.62 -3.42
CA HIS A 82 3.05 1.70 -4.37
C HIS A 82 2.61 0.26 -4.14
N CYS A 83 2.46 -0.50 -5.23
CA CYS A 83 2.18 -1.93 -5.22
C CYS A 83 3.26 -2.62 -6.05
N PHE A 84 3.80 -3.74 -5.57
CA PHE A 84 4.83 -4.47 -6.31
C PHE A 84 4.89 -5.95 -5.93
N GLN A 85 5.35 -6.78 -6.86
CA GLN A 85 5.73 -8.17 -6.59
C GLN A 85 7.19 -8.23 -6.14
N LYS A 86 7.41 -8.73 -4.94
CA LYS A 86 8.74 -8.88 -4.36
C LYS A 86 9.43 -10.12 -4.91
N LYS A 87 10.52 -9.91 -5.66
CA LYS A 87 11.33 -10.98 -6.27
C LYS A 87 12.50 -11.45 -5.39
N THR A 88 12.85 -10.70 -4.35
CA THR A 88 14.02 -10.96 -3.48
C THR A 88 13.66 -10.86 -1.99
N GLN A 89 14.59 -11.18 -1.09
CA GLN A 89 14.34 -11.12 0.37
C GLN A 89 14.25 -9.69 0.92
N ARG A 90 14.85 -8.70 0.27
CA ARG A 90 14.79 -7.28 0.68
C ARG A 90 13.99 -6.49 -0.35
N THR A 91 13.23 -5.49 0.11
CA THR A 91 12.58 -4.56 -0.83
C THR A 91 13.66 -3.82 -1.59
N SER A 92 13.50 -3.68 -2.91
CA SER A 92 14.55 -3.08 -3.73
C SER A 92 14.70 -1.59 -3.40
N LYS A 93 15.88 -1.03 -3.65
CA LYS A 93 16.10 0.40 -3.48
C LYS A 93 15.15 1.22 -4.37
N ALA A 94 14.88 0.74 -5.59
CA ALA A 94 13.95 1.39 -6.51
C ALA A 94 12.52 1.48 -5.95
N ASP A 95 12.00 0.40 -5.36
CA ASP A 95 10.65 0.40 -4.76
C ASP A 95 10.58 1.35 -3.56
N LEU A 96 11.63 1.37 -2.73
CA LEU A 96 11.73 2.28 -1.58
C LEU A 96 11.81 3.75 -2.03
N ASP A 97 12.64 4.05 -3.03
CA ASP A 97 12.83 5.40 -3.56
C ASP A 97 11.52 5.91 -4.20
N LEU A 98 10.82 5.06 -4.96
CA LEU A 98 9.53 5.41 -5.57
C LEU A 98 8.44 5.67 -4.53
N ALA A 99 8.32 4.80 -3.52
CA ALA A 99 7.36 5.00 -2.44
C ALA A 99 7.67 6.28 -1.64
N THR A 100 8.95 6.57 -1.40
CA THR A 100 9.41 7.78 -0.68
C THR A 100 9.12 9.05 -1.47
N LYS A 101 9.36 9.03 -2.79
CA LYS A 101 9.02 10.14 -3.68
C LYS A 101 7.52 10.44 -3.63
N ARG A 102 6.67 9.42 -3.83
CA ARG A 102 5.20 9.57 -3.79
C ARG A 102 4.69 10.03 -2.43
N TYR A 103 5.31 9.58 -1.33
CA TYR A 103 4.99 10.08 0.01
C TYR A 103 5.28 11.57 0.17
N ARG A 104 6.43 12.06 -0.32
CA ARG A 104 6.79 13.48 -0.27
C ARG A 104 5.84 14.34 -1.09
N GLU A 105 5.56 13.94 -2.33
CA GLU A 105 4.60 14.63 -3.21
C GLU A 105 3.21 14.71 -2.56
N LEU A 106 2.73 13.62 -1.96
CA LEU A 106 1.46 13.61 -1.23
C LEU A 106 1.49 14.59 -0.04
N LYS A 107 2.58 14.64 0.72
CA LYS A 107 2.73 15.55 1.87
C LYS A 107 2.76 17.02 1.46
N GLU A 108 3.28 17.35 0.29
CA GLU A 108 3.27 18.72 -0.25
C GLU A 108 1.87 19.15 -0.69
N VAL A 109 1.12 18.26 -1.36
CA VAL A 109 -0.27 18.51 -1.79
C VAL A 109 -1.23 18.61 -0.59
N LYS A 110 -0.91 17.93 0.52
CA LYS A 110 -1.74 17.87 1.74
C LYS A 110 -1.28 18.81 2.86
N ARG A 111 -0.34 19.71 2.57
CA ARG A 111 0.08 20.76 3.50
C ARG A 111 -1.00 21.82 3.63
#